data_AF-A0A520VVC4-F1
#
_entry.id   AF-A0A520VVC4-F1
#
_cell.length_a   1.000
_cell.length_b   1.000
_cell.length_c   1.000
_cell.angle_alpha   90.00
_cell.angle_beta   90.00
_cell.angle_gamma   90.00
#
_symmetry.space_group_name_H-M   'P 1'
#
loop_
_entity.id
_entity.type
_entity.pdbx_description
1 polymer ?
#
loop_
_entity_poly.entity_id
_entity_poly.type
_entity_poly.pdbx_seq_one_letter_code
_entity_poly.pdbx_strand_id
1 'polypeptide(L)'
;MKKFFLIFCIMMSQSFADTRDADFYEPNLSNKYQGRLLSTTESYPIETMKKLCKPYTGIDTAQIRCRKQTKENTVICDYKCSLHWMVN
;
A
#
# COMPACT_ATOMS: atom_id res chain seq x y z
N MET A 1 40.60 3.21 27.54
CA MET A 1 39.85 3.04 26.27
C MET A 1 38.45 2.50 26.57
N LYS A 2 37.50 3.35 26.99
CA LYS A 2 36.13 2.92 27.37
C LYS A 2 35.03 3.89 26.91
N LYS A 3 35.40 5.02 26.30
CA LYS A 3 34.46 6.09 25.89
C LYS A 3 33.89 5.89 24.48
N PHE A 4 34.52 5.08 23.64
CA PHE A 4 34.03 4.81 22.29
C PHE A 4 32.91 3.75 22.22
N PHE A 5 32.72 2.96 23.27
CA PHE A 5 31.74 1.87 23.26
C PHE A 5 30.28 2.37 23.34
N LEU A 6 30.05 3.56 23.92
CA LEU A 6 28.71 4.13 24.06
C LEU A 6 28.15 4.70 22.75
N ILE A 7 29.01 5.09 21.81
CA ILE A 7 28.58 5.71 20.54
C ILE A 7 28.06 4.64 19.57
N PHE A 8 28.59 3.41 19.64
CA PHE A 8 28.18 2.31 18.76
C PHE A 8 26.78 1.76 19.08
N CYS A 9 26.32 1.89 20.33
CA CYS A 9 24.97 1.43 20.73
C CYS A 9 23.84 2.34 20.18
N ILE A 10 24.11 3.61 19.92
CA ILE A 10 23.09 4.58 19.49
C ILE A 10 22.78 4.44 17.98
N MET A 11 23.69 3.88 17.19
CA MET A 11 23.48 3.69 15.75
C MET A 11 22.63 2.46 15.40
N MET A 12 22.36 1.57 16.36
CA MET A 12 21.53 0.37 16.15
C MET A 12 20.02 0.63 16.34
N SER A 13 19.62 1.80 16.85
CA SER A 13 18.21 2.20 16.92
C SER A 13 17.77 2.94 15.67
N GLN A 14 18.11 2.42 14.49
CA GLN A 14 17.40 2.80 13.27
C GLN A 14 16.02 2.13 13.33
N SER A 15 15.05 2.83 13.89
CA SER A 15 13.63 2.47 13.79
C SER A 15 13.27 2.40 12.30
N PHE A 16 13.10 1.19 11.78
CA PHE A 16 12.41 1.00 10.52
C PHE A 16 10.97 1.47 10.74
N ALA A 17 10.59 2.61 10.16
CA ALA A 17 9.20 2.99 10.07
C ALA A 17 8.50 1.91 9.25
N ASP A 18 7.76 1.04 9.92
CA ASP A 18 6.98 0.00 9.27
C ASP A 18 5.80 0.65 8.55
N THR A 19 6.01 1.08 7.32
CA THR A 19 4.97 1.67 6.45
C THR A 19 3.94 0.64 6.00
N ARG A 20 4.00 -0.61 6.48
CA ARG A 20 3.05 -1.68 6.13
C ARG A 20 1.61 -1.36 6.53
N ASP A 21 1.41 -0.46 7.49
CA ASP A 21 0.09 0.00 7.98
C ASP A 21 -0.17 1.49 7.75
N ALA A 22 0.27 2.07 6.62
CA ALA A 22 -0.36 3.30 6.15
C ALA A 22 -1.83 2.99 5.80
N ASP A 23 -2.74 3.22 6.75
CA ASP A 23 -4.16 2.95 6.61
C ASP A 23 -4.71 3.49 5.29
N PHE A 24 -5.48 2.66 4.59
CA PHE A 24 -6.22 3.13 3.42
C PHE A 24 -7.18 4.22 3.89
N TYR A 25 -7.05 5.44 3.35
CA TYR A 25 -8.10 6.42 3.56
C TYR A 25 -9.43 5.86 3.05
N GLU A 26 -10.49 6.07 3.83
CA GLU A 26 -11.81 5.64 3.41
C GLU A 26 -12.30 6.52 2.24
N PRO A 27 -12.81 5.92 1.15
CA PRO A 27 -13.37 6.65 0.05
C PRO A 27 -14.66 7.33 0.49
N ASN A 28 -14.98 8.47 -0.11
CA ASN A 28 -16.25 9.14 0.14
C ASN A 28 -17.41 8.24 -0.31
N LEU A 29 -18.47 8.17 0.50
CA LEU A 29 -19.61 7.28 0.28
C LEU A 29 -20.28 7.47 -1.10
N SER A 30 -20.26 8.69 -1.63
CA SER A 30 -20.91 9.04 -2.90
C SER A 30 -20.12 8.63 -4.14
N ASN A 31 -18.84 8.23 -4.01
CA ASN A 31 -17.96 7.93 -5.15
C ASN A 31 -17.00 6.76 -4.89
N LYS A 32 -17.31 5.91 -3.91
CA LYS A 32 -16.49 4.75 -3.58
C LYS A 32 -16.51 3.70 -4.69
N TYR A 33 -15.32 3.27 -5.08
CA TYR A 33 -15.14 2.02 -5.80
C TYR A 33 -13.95 1.27 -5.23
N GLN A 34 -14.12 0.00 -4.89
CA GLN A 34 -13.08 -0.77 -4.22
C GLN A 34 -13.18 -2.25 -4.55
N GLY A 35 -12.08 -2.97 -4.40
CA GLY A 35 -12.07 -4.40 -4.65
C GLY A 35 -10.73 -5.05 -4.34
N ARG A 36 -10.61 -6.30 -4.77
CA ARG A 36 -9.42 -7.12 -4.63
C ARG A 36 -9.04 -7.73 -5.97
N LEU A 37 -7.76 -7.70 -6.30
CA LEU A 37 -7.18 -8.33 -7.47
C LEU A 37 -6.22 -9.43 -7.04
N LEU A 38 -6.23 -10.52 -7.79
CA LEU A 38 -5.26 -11.60 -7.71
C LEU A 38 -4.41 -11.58 -8.98
N SER A 39 -3.10 -11.71 -8.80
CA SER A 39 -2.16 -11.99 -9.88
C SER A 39 -1.40 -13.27 -9.55
N THR A 40 -1.41 -14.23 -10.47
CA THR A 40 -0.66 -15.48 -10.37
C THR A 40 0.73 -15.38 -11.00
N THR A 41 1.03 -14.23 -11.59
CA THR A 41 2.37 -13.82 -11.97
C THR A 41 2.89 -12.90 -10.87
N GLU A 42 4.15 -13.01 -10.44
CA GLU A 42 4.75 -12.23 -9.33
C GLU A 42 4.71 -10.69 -9.51
N SER A 43 4.06 -10.22 -10.57
CA SER A 43 3.75 -8.83 -10.88
C SER A 43 2.52 -8.30 -10.13
N TYR A 44 2.56 -7.01 -9.81
CA TYR A 44 1.41 -6.29 -9.28
C TYR A 44 0.40 -5.98 -10.40
N PRO A 45 -0.89 -6.28 -10.26
CA PRO A 45 -1.95 -6.01 -11.25
C PRO A 45 -2.36 -4.52 -11.30
N ILE A 46 -1.38 -3.62 -11.36
CA ILE A 46 -1.58 -2.15 -11.32
C ILE A 46 -2.41 -1.68 -12.51
N GLU A 47 -2.13 -2.16 -13.72
CA GLU A 47 -2.85 -1.73 -14.92
C GLU A 47 -4.32 -2.17 -14.91
N THR A 48 -4.61 -3.34 -14.34
CA THR A 48 -5.99 -3.79 -14.13
C THR A 48 -6.70 -2.88 -13.13
N MET A 49 -6.06 -2.54 -12.02
CA MET A 49 -6.61 -1.59 -11.04
C MET A 49 -6.87 -0.22 -11.68
N LYS A 50 -5.94 0.33 -12.47
CA LYS A 50 -6.14 1.62 -13.16
C LYS A 50 -7.34 1.59 -14.09
N LYS A 51 -7.50 0.52 -14.88
CA LYS A 51 -8.66 0.35 -15.78
C LYS A 51 -9.98 0.32 -15.02
N LEU A 52 -10.00 -0.33 -13.86
CA LEU A 52 -11.18 -0.44 -13.01
C LEU A 52 -11.51 0.87 -12.28
N CYS A 53 -10.50 1.63 -11.83
CA CYS A 53 -10.71 2.93 -11.18
C CYS A 53 -11.07 4.06 -12.15
N LYS A 54 -10.56 4.00 -13.40
CA LYS A 54 -10.69 5.09 -14.39
C LYS A 54 -12.12 5.65 -14.57
N PRO A 55 -13.19 4.83 -14.64
CA PRO A 55 -14.55 5.33 -14.78
C PRO A 55 -15.09 6.07 -13.56
N TYR A 56 -14.54 5.81 -12.38
CA TYR A 56 -15.05 6.34 -11.12
C TYR A 56 -14.31 7.60 -10.67
N THR A 57 -12.99 7.64 -10.84
CA THR A 57 -12.18 8.65 -10.17
C THR A 57 -11.01 9.22 -10.99
N GLY A 58 -10.81 8.72 -12.21
CA GLY A 58 -9.55 8.93 -12.92
C GLY A 58 -8.43 8.00 -12.41
N ILE A 59 -7.23 8.13 -12.98
CA ILE A 59 -6.10 7.23 -12.66
C ILE A 59 -5.37 7.68 -11.37
N ASP A 60 -5.39 8.98 -11.08
CA ASP A 60 -4.46 9.59 -10.11
C ASP A 60 -4.95 9.54 -8.65
N THR A 61 -6.16 9.01 -8.41
CA THR A 61 -6.79 8.99 -7.08
C THR A 61 -7.11 7.57 -6.59
N ALA A 62 -6.31 6.59 -7.02
CA ALA A 62 -6.42 5.22 -6.56
C ALA A 62 -5.37 4.91 -5.47
N GLN A 63 -5.81 4.25 -4.39
CA GLN A 63 -4.93 3.60 -3.43
C GLN A 63 -4.89 2.11 -3.74
N ILE A 64 -3.69 1.51 -3.69
CA ILE A 64 -3.49 0.06 -3.86
C ILE A 64 -2.50 -0.45 -2.82
N ARG A 65 -2.79 -1.61 -2.23
CA ARG A 65 -1.91 -2.29 -1.28
C ARG A 65 -1.81 -3.74 -1.68
N CYS A 66 -0.59 -4.14 -2.02
CA CYS A 66 -0.31 -5.47 -2.50
C CYS A 66 0.49 -6.27 -1.49
N ARG A 67 0.16 -7.55 -1.37
CA ARG A 67 0.85 -8.53 -0.53
C ARG A 67 1.26 -9.71 -1.40
N LYS A 68 2.56 -10.01 -1.42
CA LYS A 68 3.07 -11.22 -2.07
C LYS A 68 2.87 -12.42 -1.14
N GLN A 69 2.29 -13.49 -1.67
CA GLN A 69 2.22 -14.78 -1.00
C GLN A 69 3.46 -15.59 -1.40
N THR A 70 4.38 -15.77 -0.47
CA THR A 70 5.67 -16.43 -0.68
C THR A 70 5.57 -17.90 -1.10
N LYS A 71 4.43 -18.56 -0.85
CA LYS A 71 4.25 -19.99 -1.16
C LYS A 71 3.78 -20.26 -2.58
N GLU A 72 3.09 -19.32 -3.21
CA GLU A 72 2.35 -19.57 -4.46
C GLU A 72 2.74 -18.62 -5.59
N ASN A 73 3.74 -17.76 -5.37
CA ASN A 73 4.09 -16.67 -6.30
C ASN A 73 2.90 -15.80 -6.70
N THR A 74 1.86 -15.79 -5.84
CA THR A 74 0.66 -15.01 -6.04
C THR A 74 0.79 -13.66 -5.36
N VAL A 75 0.12 -12.68 -5.94
CA VAL A 75 0.08 -11.31 -5.44
C VAL A 75 -1.37 -10.92 -5.26
N ILE A 76 -1.74 -10.55 -4.05
CA ILE A 76 -3.09 -10.10 -3.71
C ILE A 76 -3.02 -8.60 -3.48
N CYS A 77 -3.82 -7.84 -4.22
CA CYS A 77 -3.89 -6.39 -4.06
C CYS A 77 -5.30 -5.95 -3.69
N ASP A 78 -5.44 -5.32 -2.54
CA ASP A 78 -6.62 -4.55 -2.19
C ASP A 78 -6.49 -3.17 -2.86
N TYR A 79 -7.58 -2.64 -3.43
CA TYR A 79 -7.57 -1.30 -4.01
C TYR A 79 -8.85 -0.52 -3.67
N LYS A 80 -8.69 0.80 -3.53
CA LYS A 80 -9.79 1.76 -3.36
C LYS A 80 -9.57 2.92 -4.34
N CYS A 81 -10.63 3.38 -4.97
CA CYS A 81 -10.64 4.55 -5.83
C CYS A 81 -11.61 5.54 -5.21
N SER A 82 -11.18 6.79 -5.04
CA SER A 82 -12.07 7.86 -4.61
C SER A 82 -11.73 9.17 -5.31
N LEU A 83 -12.71 9.98 -5.75
CA LEU A 83 -12.42 11.36 -6.17
C LEU A 83 -12.09 12.25 -4.96
N HIS A 84 -12.70 11.94 -3.82
CA HIS A 84 -12.51 12.63 -2.55
C HIS A 84 -12.35 11.61 -1.44
N TRP A 85 -11.33 11.74 -0.61
CA TRP A 85 -11.14 10.88 0.55
C TRP A 85 -11.87 11.44 1.76
N MET A 86 -12.35 10.57 2.64
CA MET A 86 -12.80 11.00 3.95
C MET A 86 -11.60 11.56 4.72
N VAL A 87 -11.68 12.83 5.09
CA VAL A 87 -10.72 13.45 6.00
C VAL A 87 -11.22 13.14 7.41
N ASN A 88 -10.43 12.37 8.16
CA ASN A 88 -10.68 12.10 9.58
C ASN A 88 -10.25 13.30 10.43
#